data_AF-A0A2K8Z3C0-F1
#
_entry.id   AF-A0A2K8Z3C0-F1
#
_cell.length_a   1.000
_cell.length_b   1.000
_cell.length_c   1.000
_cell.angle_alpha   90.00
_cell.angle_beta   90.00
_cell.angle_gamma   90.00
#
_symmetry.space_group_name_H-M   'P 1'
#
loop_
_entity.id
_entity.type
_entity.pdbx_description
1 polymer ?
#
loop_
_entity_poly.entity_id
_entity_poly.type
_entity_poly.pdbx_seq_one_letter_code
_entity_poly.pdbx_strand_id
1 'polypeptide(L)'
;MSQRLLRHTCLAVALHLLVSVGLFAQQHEAAVYRVTVVLKTGQRLRGLLSDVDDSYLRVGATNNSRGGLVQLATIRKVIVRRNSKKNAFISGAIVGGLLTGYAANQSLQKNQVRTPLIYGLTITLSAAGGAAAGLLVGSLISNISGRVIRPLDRNNPELFLFRQIEPFTIRYQEDMINSLPNPN
;
A
#
# COMPACT_ATOMS: atom_id res chain seq x y z
N MET A 1 -8.33 -4.07 -42.56
CA MET A 1 -8.01 -3.69 -41.17
C MET A 1 -6.66 -4.29 -40.79
N SER A 2 -5.68 -3.47 -40.41
CA SER A 2 -4.30 -3.95 -40.24
C SER A 2 -4.17 -4.79 -38.96
N GLN A 3 -3.45 -5.90 -39.04
CA GLN A 3 -3.11 -6.78 -37.90
C GLN A 3 -2.45 -6.03 -36.72
N ARG A 4 -1.88 -4.85 -36.97
CA ARG A 4 -1.29 -3.99 -35.93
C ARG A 4 -2.37 -3.37 -35.02
N LEU A 5 -3.50 -2.94 -35.56
CA LEU A 5 -4.59 -2.34 -34.77
C LEU A 5 -5.25 -3.38 -33.85
N LEU A 6 -5.46 -4.60 -34.34
CA LEU A 6 -6.04 -5.71 -33.56
C LEU A 6 -5.12 -6.15 -32.41
N ARG A 7 -3.79 -6.12 -32.62
CA ARG A 7 -2.81 -6.44 -31.57
C ARG A 7 -2.76 -5.37 -30.49
N HIS A 8 -2.85 -4.09 -30.86
CA HIS A 8 -2.85 -3.00 -29.88
C HIS A 8 -4.14 -2.95 -29.06
N THR A 9 -5.30 -3.21 -29.65
CA THR A 9 -6.57 -3.28 -28.91
C THR A 9 -6.64 -4.50 -27.99
N CYS A 10 -6.19 -5.67 -28.45
CA CYS A 10 -6.14 -6.86 -27.60
C CYS A 10 -5.16 -6.70 -26.42
N LEU A 11 -4.07 -5.97 -26.62
CA LEU A 11 -3.08 -5.65 -25.59
C LEU A 11 -3.60 -4.60 -24.60
N ALA A 12 -4.30 -3.56 -25.07
CA ALA A 12 -4.97 -2.60 -24.20
C ALA A 12 -6.08 -3.26 -23.36
N VAL A 13 -6.82 -4.21 -23.95
CA VAL A 13 -7.84 -5.01 -23.27
C VAL A 13 -7.22 -5.98 -22.27
N ALA A 14 -6.14 -6.68 -22.62
CA ALA A 14 -5.42 -7.56 -21.68
C ALA A 14 -4.75 -6.76 -20.54
N LEU A 15 -4.19 -5.59 -20.82
CA LEU A 15 -3.63 -4.69 -19.81
C LEU A 15 -4.74 -4.14 -18.90
N HIS A 16 -5.90 -3.76 -19.44
CA HIS A 16 -7.05 -3.33 -18.64
C HIS A 16 -7.66 -4.47 -17.80
N LEU A 17 -7.76 -5.68 -18.37
CA LEU A 17 -8.21 -6.88 -17.66
C LEU A 17 -7.23 -7.29 -16.55
N LEU A 18 -5.91 -7.16 -16.76
CA LEU A 18 -4.92 -7.50 -15.73
C LEU A 18 -4.77 -6.43 -14.65
N VAL A 19 -4.91 -5.13 -14.99
CA VAL A 19 -5.00 -4.05 -14.00
C VAL A 19 -6.25 -4.22 -13.13
N SER A 20 -7.36 -4.69 -13.70
CA SER A 20 -8.57 -5.02 -12.93
C SER A 20 -8.42 -6.29 -12.08
N VAL A 21 -7.75 -7.35 -12.56
CA VAL A 21 -7.47 -8.54 -11.73
C VAL A 21 -6.53 -8.22 -10.55
N GLY A 22 -5.60 -7.28 -10.72
CA GLY A 22 -4.78 -6.76 -9.61
C GLY A 22 -5.57 -5.95 -8.56
N LEU A 23 -6.73 -5.41 -8.94
CA LEU A 23 -7.69 -4.79 -8.02
C LEU A 23 -8.51 -5.84 -7.25
N PHE A 24 -8.81 -6.99 -7.86
CA PHE A 24 -9.64 -8.05 -7.24
C PHE A 24 -8.90 -9.01 -6.31
N ALA A 25 -7.57 -9.09 -6.36
CA ALA A 25 -6.78 -9.86 -5.38
C ALA A 25 -6.57 -9.10 -4.04
N GLN A 26 -7.12 -7.90 -3.91
CA GLN A 26 -7.15 -7.16 -2.65
C GLN A 26 -8.29 -7.70 -1.79
N GLN A 27 -8.06 -8.83 -1.11
CA GLN A 27 -8.80 -9.07 0.12
C GLN A 27 -8.66 -7.81 0.97
N HIS A 28 -9.77 -7.12 1.20
CA HIS A 28 -9.84 -5.92 2.04
C HIS A 28 -9.61 -6.37 3.48
N GLU A 29 -8.38 -6.75 3.81
CA GLU A 29 -7.98 -7.04 5.17
C GLU A 29 -7.74 -5.70 5.87
N ALA A 30 -8.32 -5.55 7.06
CA ALA A 30 -8.12 -4.36 7.88
C ALA A 30 -6.62 -4.11 8.07
N ALA A 31 -6.14 -2.96 7.59
CA ALA A 31 -4.74 -2.63 7.63
C ALA A 31 -4.36 -2.23 9.06
N VAL A 32 -3.35 -2.91 9.61
CA VAL A 32 -2.74 -2.55 10.88
C VAL A 32 -1.79 -1.36 10.68
N TYR A 33 -1.94 -0.33 11.52
CA TYR A 33 -1.08 0.87 11.49
C TYR A 33 -0.19 0.95 12.73
N ARG A 34 1.07 1.36 12.53
CA ARG A 34 1.98 1.82 13.58
C ARG A 34 1.84 3.32 13.74
N VAL A 35 1.78 3.77 14.98
CA VAL A 35 1.66 5.18 15.34
C VAL A 35 2.86 5.66 16.15
N THR A 36 3.29 6.89 15.89
CA THR A 36 4.17 7.65 16.76
C THR A 36 3.45 8.91 17.19
N VAL A 37 3.11 8.97 18.47
CA VAL A 37 2.46 10.11 19.10
C VAL A 37 3.53 11.01 19.69
N VAL A 38 3.51 12.29 19.34
CA VAL A 38 4.38 13.29 19.96
C VAL A 38 3.51 14.19 20.80
N LEU A 39 3.80 14.23 22.10
CA LEU A 39 3.09 15.06 23.06
C LEU A 39 3.53 16.52 22.96
N LYS A 40 2.70 17.42 23.49
CA LYS A 40 3.03 18.85 23.67
C LYS A 40 4.24 19.03 24.58
N THR A 41 4.43 18.14 25.55
CA THR A 41 5.62 18.06 26.43
C THR A 41 6.91 17.67 25.70
N GLY A 42 6.82 17.23 24.43
CA GLY A 42 7.96 16.77 23.63
C GLY A 42 8.25 15.27 23.73
N GLN A 43 7.65 14.58 24.72
CA GLN A 43 7.73 13.12 24.84
C GLN A 43 7.11 12.41 23.64
N ARG A 44 7.57 11.18 23.37
CA ARG A 44 7.14 10.38 22.22
C ARG A 44 6.70 9.01 22.67
N LEU A 45 5.49 8.62 22.29
CA LEU A 45 4.97 7.26 22.44
C LEU A 45 4.93 6.58 21.08
N ARG A 46 5.30 5.31 21.02
CA ARG A 46 5.30 4.51 19.80
C ARG A 46 4.56 3.20 20.05
N GLY A 47 3.82 2.73 19.06
CA GLY A 47 3.15 1.44 19.15
C GLY A 47 2.19 1.21 17.98
N LEU A 48 1.28 0.25 18.14
CA LEU A 48 0.23 0.00 17.15
C LEU A 48 -0.96 0.92 17.43
N LEU A 49 -1.58 1.44 16.38
CA LEU A 49 -2.84 2.14 16.51
C LEU A 49 -3.92 1.09 16.76
N SER A 50 -4.49 1.09 17.96
CA SER A 50 -5.55 0.14 18.34
C SER A 50 -6.92 0.78 18.11
N ASP A 51 -7.17 1.87 18.84
CA ASP A 51 -8.46 2.55 18.81
C ASP A 51 -8.30 4.03 19.17
N VAL A 52 -9.33 4.82 18.86
CA VAL A 52 -9.43 6.23 19.25
C VAL A 52 -10.86 6.53 19.71
N ASP A 53 -10.95 7.16 20.86
CA ASP A 53 -12.21 7.67 21.42
C ASP A 53 -12.15 9.21 21.43
N ASP A 54 -13.25 9.84 21.88
CA ASP A 54 -13.39 11.30 21.89
C ASP A 54 -12.30 12.03 22.70
N SER A 55 -11.68 11.36 23.67
CA SER A 55 -10.70 11.98 24.58
C SER A 55 -9.34 11.26 24.60
N TYR A 56 -9.29 10.01 24.16
CA TYR A 56 -8.10 9.16 24.32
C TYR A 56 -7.74 8.44 23.03
N LEU A 57 -6.44 8.38 22.77
CA LEU A 57 -5.83 7.53 21.76
C LEU A 57 -5.24 6.29 22.44
N ARG A 58 -5.70 5.10 22.03
CA ARG A 58 -5.18 3.83 22.54
C ARG A 58 -4.09 3.31 21.63
N VAL A 59 -2.87 3.29 22.16
CA VAL A 59 -1.69 2.77 21.48
C VAL A 59 -1.38 1.38 22.03
N GLY A 60 -1.50 0.36 21.19
CA GLY A 60 -1.11 -1.01 21.52
C GLY A 60 0.41 -1.17 21.63
N ALA A 61 0.86 -2.09 22.47
CA ALA A 61 2.29 -2.39 22.60
C ALA A 61 2.86 -3.02 21.32
N THR A 62 4.16 -2.89 21.16
CA THR A 62 4.95 -3.52 20.09
C THR A 62 6.20 -4.10 20.74
N ASN A 63 6.87 -5.06 20.10
CA ASN A 63 8.10 -5.71 20.60
C ASN A 63 9.15 -4.73 21.18
N ASN A 64 9.23 -3.51 20.63
CA ASN A 64 10.22 -2.49 21.00
C ASN A 64 9.59 -1.23 21.63
N SER A 65 8.30 -1.22 22.00
CA SER A 65 7.65 0.00 22.51
C SER A 65 6.48 -0.33 23.44
N ARG A 66 6.43 0.38 24.58
CA ARG A 66 5.31 0.29 25.50
C ARG A 66 4.12 1.02 24.89
N GLY A 67 3.00 0.31 24.75
CA GLY A 67 1.71 0.92 24.46
C GLY A 67 1.23 1.77 25.63
N GLY A 68 0.09 2.45 25.45
CA GLY A 68 -0.52 3.26 26.49
C GLY A 68 -1.73 4.01 25.99
N LEU A 69 -2.44 4.63 26.94
CA LEU A 69 -3.51 5.57 26.68
C LEU A 69 -2.92 6.98 26.67
N VAL A 70 -3.25 7.76 25.65
CA VAL A 70 -2.79 9.14 25.50
C VAL A 70 -3.98 10.06 25.34
N GLN A 71 -4.10 11.07 26.19
CA GLN A 71 -5.14 12.10 26.03
C GLN A 71 -4.91 12.91 24.77
N LEU A 72 -5.95 13.05 23.93
CA LEU A 72 -5.89 13.83 22.69
C LEU A 72 -5.48 15.28 22.94
N ALA A 73 -5.93 15.87 24.05
CA ALA A 73 -5.56 17.22 24.51
C ALA A 73 -4.04 17.44 24.59
N THR A 74 -3.29 16.40 24.95
CA THR A 74 -1.84 16.45 25.17
C THR A 74 -1.03 16.20 23.91
N ILE A 75 -1.69 15.81 22.81
CA ILE A 75 -1.04 15.46 21.56
C ILE A 75 -0.68 16.73 20.77
N ARG A 76 0.57 16.79 20.30
CA ARG A 76 1.05 17.82 19.38
C ARG A 76 0.96 17.38 17.92
N LYS A 77 1.32 16.12 17.66
CA LYS A 77 1.21 15.51 16.33
C LYS A 77 1.17 14.00 16.44
N VAL A 78 0.52 13.37 15.47
CA VAL A 78 0.45 11.92 15.32
C VAL A 78 1.04 11.55 13.97
N ILE A 79 1.96 10.60 13.96
CA ILE A 79 2.53 10.05 12.73
C ILE A 79 1.98 8.65 12.56
N VAL A 80 1.16 8.46 11.53
CA VAL A 80 0.53 7.17 11.21
C VAL A 80 1.27 6.54 10.04
N ARG A 81 1.58 5.26 10.16
CA ARG A 81 2.29 4.50 9.14
C ARG A 81 1.73 3.10 9.05
N ARG A 82 1.57 2.54 7.85
CA ARG A 82 1.16 1.14 7.71
C ARG A 82 2.21 0.21 8.34
N ASN A 83 1.75 -0.76 9.13
CA ASN A 83 2.63 -1.74 9.78
C ASN A 83 3.19 -2.73 8.75
N SER A 84 2.32 -3.26 7.89
CA SER A 84 2.72 -4.11 6.76
C SER A 84 2.84 -3.30 5.46
N LYS A 85 3.89 -3.57 4.69
CA LYS A 85 4.14 -3.01 3.36
C LYS A 85 4.07 -4.06 2.26
N LYS A 86 3.64 -5.28 2.61
CA LYS A 86 3.62 -6.45 1.73
C LYS A 86 2.98 -6.14 0.37
N ASN A 87 1.84 -5.46 0.38
CA ASN A 87 1.11 -5.14 -0.85
C ASN A 87 1.88 -4.22 -1.79
N ALA A 88 2.67 -3.27 -1.27
CA ALA A 88 3.47 -2.38 -2.09
C ALA A 88 4.71 -3.08 -2.68
N PHE A 89 5.30 -4.04 -1.95
CA PHE A 89 6.35 -4.90 -2.50
C PHE A 89 5.82 -5.81 -3.61
N ILE A 90 4.67 -6.45 -3.36
CA ILE A 90 4.03 -7.36 -4.31
C ILE A 90 3.61 -6.59 -5.57
N SER A 91 2.93 -5.44 -5.43
CA SER A 91 2.52 -4.65 -6.58
C SER A 91 3.72 -4.15 -7.39
N GLY A 92 4.77 -3.67 -6.71
CA GLY A 92 6.03 -3.28 -7.35
C GLY A 92 6.65 -4.43 -8.15
N ALA A 93 6.73 -5.63 -7.56
CA ALA A 93 7.27 -6.81 -8.22
C ALA A 93 6.45 -7.23 -9.45
N ILE A 94 5.12 -7.25 -9.33
CA ILE A 94 4.22 -7.60 -10.44
C ILE A 94 4.41 -6.60 -11.59
N VAL A 95 4.33 -5.30 -11.31
CA VAL A 95 4.48 -4.25 -12.33
C VAL A 95 5.86 -4.31 -12.98
N GLY A 96 6.91 -4.43 -12.17
CA GLY A 96 8.29 -4.50 -12.68
C GLY A 96 8.52 -5.70 -13.58
N GLY A 97 8.08 -6.91 -13.18
CA GLY A 97 8.26 -8.12 -13.96
C GLY A 97 7.45 -8.14 -15.26
N LEU A 98 6.24 -7.56 -15.24
CA LEU A 98 5.43 -7.42 -16.45
C LEU A 98 6.06 -6.45 -17.44
N LEU A 99 6.53 -5.29 -16.99
CA LEU A 99 7.13 -4.28 -17.86
C LEU A 99 8.40 -4.80 -18.53
N THR A 100 9.30 -5.45 -17.78
CA THR A 100 10.54 -5.99 -18.35
C THR A 100 10.30 -7.24 -19.18
N GLY A 101 9.40 -8.14 -18.77
CA GLY A 101 9.00 -9.31 -19.55
C GLY A 101 8.38 -8.91 -20.88
N TYR A 102 7.56 -7.86 -20.89
CA TYR A 102 7.00 -7.28 -22.10
C TYR A 102 8.08 -6.64 -22.99
N ALA A 103 8.98 -5.84 -22.41
CA ALA A 103 10.08 -5.24 -23.15
C ALA A 103 11.00 -6.30 -23.78
N ALA A 104 11.29 -7.37 -23.05
CA ALA A 104 12.05 -8.52 -23.55
C ALA A 104 11.31 -9.25 -24.68
N ASN A 105 10.02 -9.50 -24.53
CA ASN A 105 9.20 -10.09 -25.60
C ASN A 105 9.21 -9.21 -26.87
N GLN A 106 9.00 -7.90 -26.72
CA GLN A 106 9.08 -6.94 -27.84
C GLN A 106 10.46 -6.91 -28.50
N SER A 107 11.53 -6.99 -27.70
CA SER A 107 12.90 -7.07 -28.20
C SER A 107 13.14 -8.35 -29.00
N LEU A 108 12.71 -9.51 -28.49
CA LEU A 108 12.86 -10.81 -29.14
C LEU A 108 11.96 -10.99 -30.37
N GLN A 109 10.84 -10.27 -30.45
CA GLN A 109 10.04 -10.22 -31.68
C GLN A 109 10.75 -9.48 -32.82
N LYS A 110 11.60 -8.50 -32.49
CA LYS A 110 12.43 -7.78 -33.46
C LYS A 110 13.72 -8.55 -33.77
N ASN A 111 14.31 -9.16 -32.76
CA ASN A 111 15.55 -9.95 -32.85
C ASN A 111 15.28 -11.39 -32.40
N GLN A 112 14.76 -12.21 -33.31
CA GLN A 112 14.38 -13.59 -33.01
C GLN A 112 15.61 -14.45 -32.67
N VAL A 113 15.51 -15.14 -31.54
CA VAL A 113 16.46 -16.18 -31.14
C VAL A 113 16.14 -17.49 -31.86
N ARG A 114 17.18 -18.27 -32.16
CA ARG A 114 17.08 -19.49 -32.96
C ARG A 114 16.27 -20.62 -32.31
N THR A 115 16.06 -20.59 -30.99
CA THR A 115 15.36 -21.67 -30.28
C THR A 115 14.30 -21.13 -29.32
N PRO A 116 13.14 -21.82 -29.21
CA PRO A 116 12.06 -21.44 -28.30
C PRO A 116 12.46 -21.58 -26.83
N LEU A 117 13.41 -22.47 -26.52
CA LEU A 117 13.98 -22.60 -25.17
C LEU A 117 14.71 -21.33 -24.73
N ILE A 118 15.58 -20.77 -25.57
CA ILE A 118 16.31 -19.52 -25.27
C ILE A 118 15.34 -18.34 -25.19
N TYR A 119 14.32 -18.33 -26.05
CA TYR A 119 13.26 -17.33 -26.03
C TYR A 119 12.54 -17.31 -24.66
N GLY A 120 12.07 -18.48 -24.21
CA GLY A 120 11.41 -18.63 -22.91
C GLY A 120 12.33 -18.20 -21.76
N LEU A 121 13.57 -18.70 -21.75
CA LEU A 121 14.55 -18.35 -20.71
C LEU A 121 14.81 -16.83 -20.63
N THR A 122 14.93 -16.16 -21.78
CA THR A 122 15.21 -14.73 -21.81
C THR A 122 14.03 -13.91 -21.28
N ILE A 123 12.80 -14.28 -21.63
CA ILE A 123 11.58 -13.63 -21.11
C ILE A 123 11.49 -13.86 -19.60
N THR A 124 11.67 -15.10 -19.14
CA THR A 124 11.56 -15.44 -17.71
C THR A 124 12.65 -14.74 -16.89
N LEU A 125 13.91 -14.72 -17.34
CA LEU A 125 14.97 -13.99 -16.63
C LEU A 125 14.71 -12.49 -16.61
N SER A 126 14.24 -11.92 -17.74
CA SER A 126 13.94 -10.49 -17.82
C SER A 126 12.79 -10.13 -16.89
N ALA A 127 11.73 -10.94 -16.87
CA ALA A 127 10.60 -10.77 -15.96
C ALA A 127 11.01 -10.93 -14.50
N ALA A 128 11.84 -11.94 -14.17
CA ALA A 128 12.35 -12.13 -12.81
C ALA A 128 13.22 -10.95 -12.36
N GLY A 129 14.12 -10.46 -13.22
CA GLY A 129 14.95 -9.30 -12.95
C GLY A 129 14.14 -8.02 -12.76
N GLY A 130 13.13 -7.79 -13.60
CA GLY A 130 12.22 -6.67 -13.43
C GLY A 130 11.34 -6.78 -12.19
N ALA A 131 10.93 -7.98 -11.81
CA ALA A 131 10.19 -8.21 -10.58
C ALA A 131 11.04 -7.88 -9.35
N ALA A 132 12.31 -8.30 -9.35
CA ALA A 132 13.25 -7.93 -8.29
C ALA A 132 13.46 -6.41 -8.21
N ALA A 133 13.70 -5.75 -9.35
CA ALA A 133 13.86 -4.29 -9.41
C ALA A 133 12.57 -3.56 -8.98
N GLY A 134 11.42 -4.03 -9.45
CA GLY A 134 10.10 -3.49 -9.10
C GLY A 134 9.78 -3.65 -7.62
N LEU A 135 10.16 -4.77 -7.00
CA LEU A 135 10.05 -4.99 -5.55
C LEU A 135 10.85 -3.92 -4.79
N LEU A 136 12.10 -3.67 -5.20
CA LEU A 136 12.95 -2.64 -4.60
C LEU A 136 12.34 -1.25 -4.75
N VAL A 137 11.82 -0.89 -5.92
CA VAL A 137 11.16 0.40 -6.13
C VAL A 137 9.89 0.52 -5.28
N GLY A 138 9.05 -0.52 -5.23
CA GLY A 138 7.88 -0.59 -4.35
C GLY A 138 8.26 -0.47 -2.87
N SER A 139 9.46 -0.95 -2.49
CA SER A 139 9.99 -0.81 -1.14
C SER A 139 10.30 0.63 -0.75
N LEU A 140 10.86 1.40 -1.69
CA LEU A 140 11.22 2.79 -1.47
C LEU A 140 9.97 3.67 -1.36
N ILE A 141 9.01 3.50 -2.27
CA ILE A 141 7.75 4.26 -2.28
C ILE A 141 6.96 3.99 -1.00
N SER A 142 6.87 2.72 -0.56
CA SER A 142 6.19 2.36 0.68
C SER A 142 6.92 2.87 1.93
N ASN A 143 8.22 3.18 1.86
CA ASN A 143 8.96 3.77 2.97
C ASN A 143 8.54 5.22 3.25
N ILE A 144 8.12 5.96 2.23
CA ILE A 144 7.87 7.41 2.29
C ILE A 144 6.43 7.72 2.77
N SER A 145 5.49 6.77 2.70
CA SER A 145 4.05 6.98 2.95
C SER A 145 3.64 7.11 4.43
N GLY A 146 4.41 7.81 5.25
CA GLY A 146 3.98 8.18 6.61
C GLY A 146 3.09 9.41 6.58
N ARG A 147 1.87 9.33 7.14
CA ARG A 147 0.98 10.50 7.26
C ARG A 147 1.24 11.20 8.59
N VAL A 148 1.52 12.50 8.54
CA VAL A 148 1.65 13.33 9.73
C VAL A 148 0.35 14.12 9.92
N ILE A 149 -0.33 13.85 11.02
CA ILE A 149 -1.56 14.51 11.43
C ILE A 149 -1.20 15.52 12.53
N ARG A 150 -1.65 16.76 12.37
CA ARG A 150 -1.47 17.84 13.35
C ARG A 150 -2.83 18.52 13.55
N PRO A 151 -3.24 18.84 14.79
CA PRO A 151 -4.44 19.63 15.01
C PRO A 151 -4.21 21.03 14.42
N LEU A 152 -4.95 21.35 13.35
CA LEU A 152 -4.93 22.68 12.73
C LEU A 152 -5.94 23.62 13.39
N ASP A 153 -7.07 23.06 13.83
CA ASP A 153 -8.10 23.80 14.55
C ASP A 153 -7.68 24.02 16.01
N ARG A 154 -7.64 25.29 16.43
CA ARG A 154 -7.30 25.69 17.80
C ARG A 154 -8.51 25.62 18.73
N ASN A 155 -9.72 25.69 18.20
CA ASN A 155 -10.94 25.73 19.00
C ASN A 155 -11.34 24.33 19.48
N ASN A 156 -11.19 23.32 18.62
CA ASN A 156 -11.46 21.92 18.96
C ASN A 156 -10.37 20.97 18.41
N PRO A 157 -9.14 21.03 18.96
CA PRO A 157 -8.02 20.23 18.47
C PRO A 157 -8.24 18.71 18.64
N GLU A 158 -9.01 18.32 19.66
CA GLU A 158 -9.28 16.92 20.00
C GLU A 158 -10.21 16.28 18.98
N LEU A 159 -11.35 16.90 18.69
CA LEU A 159 -12.30 16.43 17.69
C LEU A 159 -11.66 16.36 16.30
N PHE A 160 -10.82 17.33 15.95
CA PHE A 160 -10.07 17.30 14.71
C PHE A 160 -9.11 16.11 14.63
N LEU A 161 -8.38 15.84 15.72
CA LEU A 161 -7.49 14.69 15.80
C LEU A 161 -8.27 13.37 15.71
N PHE A 162 -9.37 13.25 16.45
CA PHE A 162 -10.25 12.09 16.42
C PHE A 162 -10.68 11.78 14.97
N ARG A 163 -11.31 12.73 14.27
CA ARG A 163 -11.80 12.55 12.89
C ARG A 163 -10.69 12.20 11.89
N GLN A 164 -9.46 12.66 12.11
CA GLN A 164 -8.35 12.33 11.22
C GLN A 164 -7.70 10.98 11.53
N ILE A 165 -7.76 10.51 12.77
CA ILE A 165 -7.14 9.25 13.20
C ILE A 165 -8.10 8.08 13.07
N GLU A 166 -9.39 8.30 13.32
CA GLU A 166 -10.45 7.29 13.28
C GLU A 166 -10.42 6.43 12.00
N PRO A 167 -10.22 6.96 10.78
CA PRO A 167 -10.14 6.13 9.57
C PRO A 167 -9.00 5.10 9.55
N PHE A 168 -8.02 5.23 10.46
CA PHE A 168 -6.88 4.34 10.58
C PHE A 168 -7.03 3.30 11.69
N THR A 169 -8.12 3.31 12.47
CA THR A 169 -8.39 2.27 13.45
C THR A 169 -8.87 1.00 12.76
N ILE A 170 -8.67 -0.14 13.41
CA ILE A 170 -9.13 -1.44 12.87
C ILE A 170 -10.65 -1.47 12.85
N ARG A 171 -11.29 -1.04 13.94
CA ARG A 171 -12.76 -0.98 14.08
C ARG A 171 -13.42 -0.24 12.92
N TYR A 172 -12.97 0.97 12.62
CA TYR A 172 -13.56 1.77 11.52
C TYR A 172 -13.39 1.09 10.16
N GLN A 173 -12.24 0.45 9.91
CA GLN A 173 -12.01 -0.27 8.66
C GLN A 173 -12.91 -1.50 8.54
N GLU A 174 -13.07 -2.28 9.61
CA GLU A 174 -13.98 -3.43 9.66
C GLU A 174 -15.43 -3.00 9.45
N ASP A 175 -15.87 -1.92 10.10
CA ASP A 175 -17.20 -1.35 9.92
C ASP A 175 -17.43 -0.92 8.47
N MET A 176 -16.44 -0.25 7.86
CA MET A 176 -16.50 0.11 6.45
C MET A 176 -16.60 -1.12 5.54
N ILE A 177 -15.79 -2.15 5.77
CA ILE A 177 -15.80 -3.40 4.98
C ILE A 177 -17.15 -4.11 5.11
N ASN A 178 -17.66 -4.23 6.34
CA ASN A 178 -18.94 -4.87 6.64
C ASN A 178 -20.15 -4.07 6.14
N SER A 179 -20.01 -2.76 5.94
CA SER A 179 -21.06 -1.89 5.40
C SER A 179 -21.23 -1.98 3.88
N LEU A 180 -20.30 -2.62 3.17
CA LEU A 180 -20.41 -2.78 1.73
C LEU A 180 -21.52 -3.78 1.40
N PRO A 181 -22.43 -3.46 0.46
CA PRO A 181 -23.49 -4.37 0.07
C PRO A 181 -22.89 -5.68 -0.44
N ASN A 182 -23.29 -6.80 0.16
CA ASN A 182 -22.91 -8.12 -0.31
C ASN A 182 -23.41 -8.28 -1.76
N PRO A 183 -22.54 -8.49 -2.75
CA PRO A 183 -22.98 -8.79 -4.10
C PRO A 183 -23.49 -10.23 -4.12
N ASN A 184 -24.76 -10.39 -3.75
CA ASN A 184 -25.55 -11.59 -4.06
C ASN A 184 -26.09 -11.48 -5.49
#